data_AF-A0A6L2KVB4-F1
#
_entry.id   AF-A0A6L2KVB4-F1
#
_cell.length_a   1.000
_cell.length_b   1.000
_cell.length_c   1.000
_cell.angle_alpha   90.00
_cell.angle_beta   90.00
_cell.angle_gamma   90.00
#
_symmetry.space_group_name_H-M   'P 1'
#
loop_
_entity.id
_entity.type
_entity.pdbx_description
1 polymer ?
#
loop_
_entity_poly.entity_id
_entity_poly.type
_entity_poly.pdbx_seq_one_letter_code
_entity_poly.pdbx_strand_id
1 'polypeptide(L)' 'MVTLHLHNNGLKSLPVTLLKNFTQLSILYLHGTEITMDMLREFEGWESFDEPHLLKHSKQLPFRTTR' A
#
# COMPACT_ATOMS: atom_id res chain seq x y z
N MET A 1 -1.97 -12.15 -6.98
CA MET A 1 -1.28 -11.11 -6.21
C MET A 1 -0.13 -10.61 -7.06
N VAL A 2 -0.09 -9.31 -7.34
CA VAL A 2 1.02 -8.66 -8.07
C VAL A 2 1.81 -7.80 -7.09
N THR A 3 3.14 -7.85 -7.18
CA THR A 3 4.05 -7.13 -6.29
C THR A 3 4.99 -6.26 -7.11
N LEU A 4 5.19 -5.02 -6.67
CA LEU A 4 6.12 -4.07 -7.28
C LEU A 4 7.23 -3.72 -6.29
N HIS A 5 8.49 -3.92 -6.72
CA HIS A 5 9.69 -3.64 -5.92
C HIS A 5 10.40 -2.40 -6.46
N LEU A 6 10.39 -1.31 -5.68
CA LEU A 6 11.04 -0.03 -6.03
C LEU A 6 12.02 0.45 -4.96
N HIS A 7 12.29 -0.40 -3.96
CA HIS A 7 13.15 -0.09 -2.83
C HIS A 7 14.61 0.19 -3.25
N ASN A 8 15.30 1.02 -2.47
CA ASN A 8 16.73 1.35 -2.58
C ASN A 8 17.15 1.99 -3.92
N ASN A 9 16.25 2.72 -4.56
CA ASN A 9 16.51 3.37 -5.86
C ASN A 9 16.71 4.88 -5.77
N GLY A 10 16.77 5.47 -4.56
CA GLY A 10 16.87 6.92 -4.39
C GLY A 10 15.70 7.70 -5.01
N LEU A 11 14.57 7.03 -5.24
CA LEU A 11 13.37 7.63 -5.81
C LEU A 11 12.82 8.67 -4.84
N LYS A 12 12.60 9.88 -5.37
CA LYS A 12 12.03 11.01 -4.63
C LYS A 12 10.54 11.21 -4.91
N SER A 13 10.08 10.71 -6.05
CA SER A 13 8.68 10.80 -6.47
C SER A 13 8.33 9.61 -7.37
N LEU A 14 7.03 9.36 -7.48
CA LEU A 14 6.45 8.44 -8.45
C LEU A 14 5.30 9.15 -9.17
N PRO A 15 4.90 8.69 -10.36
CA PRO A 15 3.70 9.19 -11.02
C PRO A 15 2.47 8.94 -10.12
N VAL A 16 1.68 9.99 -9.87
CA VAL A 16 0.45 9.90 -9.05
C VAL A 16 -0.59 8.93 -9.64
N THR A 17 -0.48 8.59 -10.92
CA THR A 17 -1.35 7.64 -11.63
C THR A 17 -0.88 6.18 -11.54
N LEU A 18 0.21 5.90 -10.83
CA LEU A 18 0.80 4.56 -10.77
C LEU A 18 -0.20 3.54 -10.20
N LEU A 19 -0.88 3.85 -9.09
CA LEU A 19 -1.83 2.93 -8.46
C LEU A 19 -3.09 2.71 -9.29
N LYS A 20 -3.58 3.76 -9.95
CA LYS A 20 -4.71 3.67 -10.90
C LYS A 20 -4.45 2.70 -12.06
N ASN A 21 -3.23 2.68 -12.59
CA ASN A 21 -2.87 1.81 -13.71
C ASN A 21 -2.65 0.35 -13.29
N PHE A 22 -2.31 0.11 -12.02
CA PHE A 22 -2.01 -1.22 -11.49
C PHE A 22 -3.09 -1.69 -10.52
N THR A 23 -4.33 -1.86 -11.01
CA THR A 23 -5.49 -2.28 -10.20
C THR A 23 -5.37 -3.66 -9.54
N GLN A 24 -4.43 -4.50 -9.99
CA GLN A 24 -4.14 -5.82 -9.40
C GLN A 24 -2.97 -5.80 -8.40
N LEU A 25 -2.33 -4.64 -8.21
CA LEU A 25 -1.20 -4.49 -7.32
C LEU A 25 -1.64 -4.73 -5.87
N SER A 26 -1.01 -5.69 -5.22
CA SER A 26 -1.32 -6.08 -3.84
C SER A 26 -0.26 -5.63 -2.85
N ILE A 27 0.99 -5.45 -3.31
CA ILE A 27 2.14 -5.12 -2.46
C ILE A 27 3.04 -4.14 -3.20
N LEU A 28 3.46 -3.09 -2.49
CA LEU A 28 4.38 -2.06 -2.98
C LEU A 28 5.54 -1.89 -1.99
N TYR A 29 6.76 -2.21 -2.42
CA TYR A 29 7.96 -2.05 -1.59
C TYR A 29 8.72 -0.78 -1.95
N LEU A 30 8.81 0.14 -0.98
CA LEU A 30 9.42 1.47 -1.14
C LEU A 30 10.53 1.77 -0.13
N HIS A 31 11.02 0.76 0.59
CA HIS A 31 12.09 0.96 1.57
C HIS A 31 13.34 1.61 0.95
N GLY A 32 14.00 2.54 1.65
CA GLY A 32 15.17 3.23 1.09
C GLY A 32 14.84 4.16 -0.10
N THR A 33 13.63 4.70 -0.12
CA THR A 33 13.22 5.82 -0.99
C THR A 33 12.79 7.00 -0.12
N GLU A 34 12.63 8.19 -0.71
CA GLU A 34 12.14 9.38 0.00
C GLU A 34 10.59 9.49 -0.07
N ILE A 35 9.93 8.43 -0.54
CA ILE A 35 8.47 8.39 -0.71
C ILE A 35 7.81 8.09 0.63
N THR A 36 7.02 9.04 1.12
CA THR A 36 6.29 8.91 2.39
C THR A 36 4.88 8.38 2.17
N MET A 37 4.25 7.89 3.25
CA MET A 37 2.84 7.47 3.21
C MET A 37 1.90 8.63 2.84
N ASP A 38 2.22 9.86 3.26
CA ASP A 38 1.38 11.03 2.93
C ASP A 38 1.42 11.34 1.43
N MET A 39 2.57 11.19 0.77
CA MET A 39 2.65 11.29 -0.69
C MET A 39 1.79 10.23 -1.38
N LEU A 40 1.79 8.99 -0.88
CA LEU A 40 1.00 7.91 -1.48
C LEU A 40 -0.52 8.13 -1.35
N ARG A 41 -0.97 8.81 -0.29
CA ARG A 41 -2.39 9.16 -0.12
C ARG A 41 -2.92 10.13 -1.17
N GLU A 42 -2.04 10.90 -1.80
CA GLU A 42 -2.39 11.81 -2.90
C GLU A 42 -2.49 11.09 -4.26
N PHE A 43 -2.13 9.80 -4.33
CA PHE A 43 -2.11 9.07 -5.60
C PHE A 43 -3.52 8.68 -6.03
N GLU A 44 -3.80 8.81 -7.32
CA GLU A 44 -5.05 8.32 -7.90
C GLU A 44 -5.14 6.80 -7.74
N GLY A 45 -6.25 6.32 -7.18
CA GLY A 45 -6.47 4.89 -6.91
C GLY A 45 -5.91 4.40 -5.57
N TRP A 46 -5.39 5.28 -4.71
CA TRP A 46 -4.94 4.94 -3.36
C TRP A 46 -6.01 4.21 -2.55
N GLU A 47 -7.26 4.71 -2.54
CA GLU A 47 -8.34 4.11 -1.76
C GLU A 47 -8.59 2.64 -2.12
N SER A 48 -8.64 2.32 -3.42
CA SER A 48 -8.81 0.95 -3.90
C SER A 48 -7.62 0.05 -3.59
N PHE A 49 -6.41 0.62 -3.54
CA PHE A 49 -5.19 -0.09 -3.16
C PHE A 49 -5.12 -0.35 -1.65
N ASP A 50 -5.59 0.59 -0.82
CA ASP A 50 -5.53 0.51 0.65
C ASP A 50 -6.73 -0.23 1.28
N GLU A 51 -7.89 -0.28 0.62
CA GLU A 51 -9.10 -0.95 1.09
C GLU A 51 -8.86 -2.43 1.53
N PRO A 52 -8.11 -3.27 0.79
CA PRO A 52 -7.77 -4.63 1.23
C PRO A 52 -6.85 -4.67 2.47
N HIS A 53 -6.05 -3.62 2.70
CA HIS A 53 -5.13 -3.51 3.83
C HIS A 53 -5.89 -3.14 5.12
N LEU A 54 -6.87 -2.23 5.01
CA LEU A 54 -7.78 -1.87 6.11
C LEU A 54 -8.63 -3.05 6.57
N LEU A 55 -9.14 -3.87 5.64
CA LEU A 55 -9.94 -5.06 5.94
C LEU A 55 -9.15 -6.17 6.65
N LYS A 56 -7.82 -6.21 6.51
CA LYS A 56 -6.96 -7.14 7.27
C LYS A 56 -6.73 -6.65 8.69
N HIS A 57 -6.58 -5.35 8.88
CA HIS A 57 -6.44 -4.75 10.22
C HIS A 57 -7.73 -4.86 11.05
N SER A 58 -8.91 -4.69 10.44
CA SER A 58 -10.19 -4.79 11.15
C SER A 58 -10.63 -6.22 11.51
N LYS A 59 -10.10 -7.24 10.82
CA LYS A 59 -10.41 -8.67 11.10
C LYS A 59 -9.61 -9.27 12.25
N GLN A 60 -8.65 -8.54 12.82
CA GLN A 60 -7.99 -8.91 14.07
C GLN A 60 -8.88 -8.53 15.27
N LEU A 61 -10.09 -9.11 15.34
CA LEU A 61 -10.90 -9.09 16.56
C LEU A 61 -10.30 -10.11 17.55
N PRO A 62 -10.12 -9.75 18.83
CA PRO A 62 -9.41 -10.57 19.79
C PRO A 62 -10.15 -11.91 20.00
N PHE A 63 -9.38 -12.98 19.95
CA PHE A 63 -9.75 -14.33 20.38
C PHE A 63 -10.32 -14.25 21.81
N ARG A 64 -11.64 -14.21 21.94
CA ARG A 64 -12.31 -14.28 23.24
C ARG A 64 -12.19 -15.71 23.73
N THR A 65 -11.16 -15.98 24.53
CA THR A 65 -11.05 -17.23 25.30
C THR A 65 -12.07 -17.16 26.42
N THR A 66 -13.21 -17.82 26.24
CA THR A 66 -14.09 -18.18 27.36
C THR A 66 -13.73 -19.59 27.79
N ARG A 67 -13.11 -19.70 28.96
CA ARG A 67 -13.15 -20.91 29.79
C ARG A 67 -13.07 -20.52 31.25
#